data_AF-A0A1I3IMQ1-F1
#
_entry.id   AF-A0A1I3IMQ1-F1
#
_cell.length_a   1.000
_cell.length_b   1.000
_cell.length_c   1.000
_cell.angle_alpha   90.00
_cell.angle_beta   90.00
_cell.angle_gamma   90.00
#
_symmetry.space_group_name_H-M   'P 1'
#
loop_
_entity.id
_entity.type
_entity.pdbx_description
1 polymer ?
#
loop_
_entity_poly.entity_id
_entity_poly.type
_entity_poly.pdbx_seq_one_letter_code
_entity_poly.pdbx_strand_id
1 'polypeptide(L)'
;MYDKLIDLLTSVGALIFYTVIYFLGYFAIHGLNLIADRRLLNRRIAGLIVVFFVAVFHGYKIISSPLPAGEEAEVAIYALGYYVIFPVAVIVGVFLYLTWQEKKDNESL
;
A
#
# COMPACT_ATOMS: atom_id res chain seq x y z
N MET A 1 25.33 9.82 -6.45
CA MET A 1 25.16 8.44 -6.99
C MET A 1 24.78 7.47 -5.88
N TYR A 2 25.47 7.51 -4.72
CA TYR A 2 25.11 6.74 -3.53
C TYR A 2 23.74 7.12 -2.94
N ASP A 3 23.40 8.41 -2.88
CA ASP A 3 22.11 8.85 -2.31
C ASP A 3 20.91 8.29 -3.10
N LYS A 4 21.00 8.31 -4.44
CA LYS A 4 19.99 7.69 -5.32
C LYS A 4 19.85 6.18 -5.11
N LEU A 5 20.93 5.49 -4.73
CA LEU A 5 20.90 4.05 -4.46
C LEU A 5 20.22 3.77 -3.12
N ILE A 6 20.47 4.61 -2.11
CA ILE A 6 19.84 4.53 -0.80
C ILE A 6 18.35 4.84 -0.91
N ASP A 7 17.97 5.89 -1.64
CA ASP A 7 16.57 6.22 -1.92
C ASP A 7 15.85 5.09 -2.66
N LEU A 8 16.54 4.45 -3.62
CA LEU A 8 15.98 3.30 -4.32
C LEU A 8 15.79 2.10 -3.36
N LEU A 9 16.74 1.84 -2.48
CA LEU A 9 16.64 0.78 -1.47
C LEU A 9 15.52 1.05 -0.46
N THR A 10 15.36 2.29 0.01
CA THR A 10 14.32 2.67 0.97
C THR A 10 12.93 2.68 0.34
N SER A 11 12.79 3.11 -0.92
CA SER A 11 11.52 3.00 -1.66
C SER A 11 11.13 1.56 -1.93
N VAL A 12 12.09 0.70 -2.31
CA VAL A 12 11.85 -0.74 -2.43
C VAL A 12 11.39 -1.31 -1.08
N GLY A 13 12.00 -0.88 0.03
CA GLY A 13 11.56 -1.23 1.38
C GLY A 13 10.12 -0.81 1.69
N ALA A 14 9.73 0.42 1.35
CA ALA A 14 8.37 0.91 1.54
C ALA A 14 7.35 0.14 0.69
N LEU A 15 7.68 -0.16 -0.58
CA LEU A 15 6.82 -0.96 -1.44
C LEU A 15 6.65 -2.38 -0.89
N ILE A 16 7.73 -3.01 -0.42
CA ILE A 16 7.66 -4.33 0.24
C ILE A 16 6.77 -4.26 1.48
N PHE A 17 6.94 -3.23 2.32
CA PHE A 17 6.11 -3.04 3.51
C PHE A 17 4.63 -2.99 3.16
N TYR A 18 4.20 -2.11 2.25
CA TYR A 18 2.79 -2.03 1.88
C TYR A 18 2.28 -3.28 1.16
N THR A 19 3.16 -4.00 0.45
CA THR A 19 2.83 -5.32 -0.13
C THR A 19 2.51 -6.34 0.96
N VAL A 20 3.32 -6.41 2.02
CA VAL A 20 3.06 -7.26 3.19
C VAL A 20 1.73 -6.87 3.84
N ILE A 21 1.49 -5.57 4.05
CA ILE A 21 0.23 -5.07 4.61
C ILE A 21 -0.99 -5.48 3.77
N TYR A 22 -0.89 -5.38 2.44
CA TYR A 22 -1.92 -5.86 1.53
C TYR A 22 -2.24 -7.34 1.74
N PHE A 23 -1.21 -8.18 1.79
CA PHE A 23 -1.39 -9.62 1.98
C PHE A 23 -1.93 -9.98 3.36
N LEU A 24 -1.58 -9.23 4.42
CA LEU A 24 -2.18 -9.42 5.74
C LEU A 24 -3.71 -9.25 5.69
N GLY A 25 -4.21 -8.17 5.07
CA GLY A 25 -5.65 -7.97 4.90
C GLY A 25 -6.30 -9.05 4.01
N TYR A 26 -5.63 -9.42 2.92
CA TYR A 26 -6.09 -10.46 2.00
C TYR A 26 -6.25 -11.81 2.70
N PHE A 27 -5.23 -12.27 3.43
CA PHE A 27 -5.23 -13.56 4.10
C PHE A 27 -6.11 -13.56 5.36
N ALA A 28 -6.16 -12.46 6.10
CA ALA A 28 -7.05 -12.34 7.25
C ALA A 28 -8.51 -12.56 6.85
N ILE A 29 -9.01 -11.86 5.83
CA ILE A 29 -10.39 -12.08 5.38
C ILE A 29 -10.58 -13.43 4.69
N HIS A 30 -9.53 -13.97 4.04
CA HIS A 30 -9.60 -15.33 3.52
C HIS A 30 -9.88 -16.34 4.64
N GLY A 31 -9.11 -16.27 5.73
CA GLY A 31 -9.30 -17.13 6.90
C GLY A 31 -10.68 -16.93 7.53
N LEU A 32 -11.11 -15.69 7.72
CA LEU A 32 -12.45 -15.39 8.26
C LEU A 32 -13.57 -15.95 7.39
N ASN A 33 -13.45 -15.85 6.05
CA ASN A 33 -14.44 -16.42 5.14
C ASN A 33 -14.51 -17.95 5.23
N LEU A 34 -13.36 -18.62 5.47
CA LEU A 34 -13.33 -20.08 5.68
C LEU A 34 -13.99 -20.46 7.01
N ILE A 35 -13.71 -19.73 8.09
CA ILE A 35 -14.27 -20.00 9.42
C ILE A 35 -15.79 -19.72 9.45
N ALA A 36 -16.23 -18.67 8.77
CA ALA A 36 -17.63 -18.28 8.74
C ALA A 36 -18.49 -19.08 7.73
N ASP A 37 -17.85 -19.95 6.93
CA ASP A 37 -18.44 -20.69 5.81
C ASP A 37 -19.30 -19.81 4.87
N ARG A 38 -18.92 -18.54 4.76
CA ARG A 38 -19.60 -17.56 3.92
C ARG A 38 -18.65 -16.47 3.48
N ARG A 39 -18.97 -15.83 2.37
CA ARG A 39 -18.19 -14.70 1.85
C ARG A 39 -18.58 -13.41 2.57
N LEU A 40 -17.81 -13.01 3.58
CA LEU A 40 -17.98 -11.76 4.31
C LEU A 40 -17.55 -10.57 3.46
N LEU A 41 -16.34 -10.61 2.89
CA LEU A 41 -15.78 -9.54 2.06
C LEU A 41 -14.83 -10.09 1.01
N ASN A 42 -14.69 -9.37 -0.11
CA ASN A 42 -13.76 -9.72 -1.18
C ASN A 42 -12.30 -9.59 -0.69
N ARG A 43 -11.52 -10.66 -0.83
CA ARG A 43 -10.13 -10.75 -0.37
C ARG A 43 -9.24 -9.62 -0.90
N ARG A 44 -9.39 -9.29 -2.19
CA ARG A 44 -8.62 -8.21 -2.82
C ARG A 44 -8.98 -6.84 -2.22
N ILE A 45 -10.26 -6.61 -1.93
CA ILE A 45 -10.75 -5.36 -1.30
C ILE A 45 -10.29 -5.27 0.15
N ALA A 46 -10.32 -6.37 0.93
CA ALA A 46 -9.82 -6.35 2.30
C ALA A 46 -8.36 -5.92 2.39
N GLY A 47 -7.52 -6.46 1.50
CA GLY A 47 -6.12 -6.05 1.39
C GLY A 47 -5.98 -4.53 1.17
N LEU A 48 -6.75 -3.96 0.23
CA LEU A 48 -6.75 -2.51 -0.01
C LEU A 48 -7.24 -1.69 1.18
N ILE A 49 -8.28 -2.15 1.89
CA ILE A 49 -8.79 -1.47 3.08
C ILE A 49 -7.69 -1.36 4.15
N VAL A 50 -6.97 -2.46 4.41
CA VAL A 50 -5.88 -2.45 5.40
C VAL A 50 -4.74 -1.53 4.94
N VAL A 51 -4.35 -1.57 3.66
CA VAL A 51 -3.36 -0.65 3.08
C VAL A 51 -3.78 0.80 3.28
N PHE A 52 -5.06 1.13 3.02
CA PHE A 52 -5.59 2.47 3.19
C PHE A 52 -5.43 2.98 4.62
N PHE A 53 -5.85 2.20 5.62
CA PHE A 53 -5.74 2.61 7.03
C PHE A 53 -4.28 2.81 7.46
N VAL A 54 -3.38 1.90 7.06
CA VAL A 54 -1.96 2.02 7.35
C VAL A 54 -1.35 3.24 6.67
N ALA A 55 -1.72 3.51 5.41
CA ALA A 55 -1.24 4.67 4.66
C ALA A 55 -1.68 5.99 5.29
N VAL A 56 -2.95 6.10 5.70
CA VAL A 56 -3.46 7.29 6.41
C VAL A 56 -2.70 7.50 7.71
N PHE A 57 -2.52 6.44 8.51
CA PHE A 57 -1.78 6.55 9.76
C PHE A 57 -0.30 6.92 9.55
N HIS A 58 0.35 6.31 8.57
CA HIS A 58 1.75 6.59 8.24
C HIS A 58 1.93 8.02 7.73
N GLY A 59 1.05 8.48 6.82
CA GLY A 59 1.05 9.85 6.32
C GLY A 59 0.79 10.87 7.44
N TYR A 60 -0.18 10.60 8.33
CA TYR A 60 -0.42 11.44 9.50
C TYR A 60 0.84 11.55 10.37
N LYS A 61 1.54 10.44 10.61
CA LYS A 61 2.78 10.46 11.39
C LYS A 61 3.86 11.32 10.74
N ILE A 62 4.03 11.26 9.41
CA ILE A 62 5.01 12.09 8.70
C ILE A 62 4.68 13.58 8.86
N ILE A 63 3.41 13.96 8.69
CA ILE A 63 2.99 15.38 8.72
C ILE A 63 2.99 15.95 10.15
N SER A 64 2.70 15.12 11.16
CA SER A 64 2.60 15.54 12.56
C SER A 64 3.91 15.45 13.35
N SER A 65 4.94 14.80 12.80
CA SER A 65 6.23 14.69 13.47
C SER A 65 7.00 16.01 13.37
N PRO A 66 7.72 16.43 14.43
CA PRO A 66 8.61 17.57 14.34
C PRO A 66 9.70 17.29 13.32
N LEU A 67 9.97 18.26 12.46
CA LEU A 67 11.08 18.19 11.52
C LEU A 67 12.42 18.16 12.29
N PRO A 68 13.41 17.39 11.82
CA PRO A 68 14.77 17.49 12.33
C PRO A 68 15.27 18.94 12.30
N ALA A 69 16.14 19.29 13.25
CA ALA A 69 16.66 20.65 13.35
C ALA A 69 17.39 21.07 12.06
N GLY A 70 16.91 22.14 11.42
CA GLY A 70 17.47 22.65 10.16
C GLY A 70 16.86 22.06 8.90
N GLU A 71 15.81 21.23 9.00
CA GLU A 71 15.07 20.74 7.83
C GLU A 71 13.78 21.52 7.56
N GLU A 72 13.50 21.70 6.28
CA GLU A 72 12.35 22.44 5.77
C GLU A 72 11.13 21.53 5.56
N ALA A 73 9.94 22.14 5.46
CA ALA A 73 8.68 21.42 5.21
C ALA A 73 8.68 20.55 3.94
N GLU A 74 9.53 20.89 2.96
CA GLU A 74 9.70 20.13 1.72
C GLU A 74 10.18 18.69 1.96
N VAL A 75 10.95 18.44 3.03
CA VAL A 75 11.42 17.09 3.37
C VAL A 75 10.25 16.19 3.77
N ALA A 76 9.30 16.70 4.55
CA ALA A 76 8.10 15.95 4.90
C ALA A 76 7.22 15.63 3.69
N ILE A 77 7.10 16.59 2.74
CA ILE A 77 6.36 16.38 1.49
C ILE A 77 7.03 15.30 0.65
N TYR A 78 8.36 15.36 0.52
CA TYR A 78 9.13 14.36 -0.20
C TYR A 78 8.94 12.97 0.43
N ALA A 79 9.07 12.86 1.76
CA ALA A 79 8.88 11.61 2.48
C ALA A 79 7.45 11.04 2.30
N LEU A 80 6.42 11.88 2.38
CA LEU A 80 5.04 11.47 2.16
C LEU A 80 4.84 10.95 0.73
N GLY A 81 5.34 11.69 -0.26
CA GLY A 81 5.24 11.31 -1.68
C GLY A 81 5.92 9.97 -1.95
N TYR A 82 7.15 9.81 -1.47
CA TYR A 82 7.99 8.70 -1.84
C TYR A 82 7.75 7.42 -1.01
N TYR A 83 7.47 7.57 0.29
CA TYR A 83 7.30 6.44 1.20
C TYR A 83 5.85 6.05 1.45
N VAL A 84 4.86 6.86 1.04
CA VAL A 84 3.43 6.55 1.22
C VAL A 84 2.69 6.57 -0.11
N ILE A 85 2.65 7.72 -0.78
CA ILE A 85 1.79 7.90 -1.96
C ILE A 85 2.23 6.98 -3.10
N PHE A 86 3.52 6.97 -3.44
CA PHE A 86 4.04 6.15 -4.55
C PHE A 86 3.82 4.64 -4.35
N PRO A 87 4.21 4.02 -3.20
CA PRO A 87 3.94 2.60 -2.95
C PRO A 87 2.45 2.23 -3.00
N VAL A 88 1.59 3.08 -2.42
CA VAL A 88 0.14 2.85 -2.42
C VAL A 88 -0.42 2.94 -3.83
N ALA A 89 0.02 3.93 -4.62
CA ALA A 89 -0.39 4.06 -6.02
C ALA A 89 0.00 2.84 -6.85
N VAL A 90 1.20 2.28 -6.65
CA VAL A 90 1.63 1.04 -7.30
C VAL A 90 0.70 -0.13 -6.95
N ILE A 91 0.36 -0.31 -5.67
CA ILE A 91 -0.53 -1.39 -5.23
C ILE A 91 -1.94 -1.22 -5.82
N VAL A 92 -2.47 -0.01 -5.82
CA VAL A 92 -3.77 0.29 -6.45
C VAL A 92 -3.73 0.01 -7.95
N GLY A 93 -2.66 0.42 -8.64
CA GLY A 93 -2.46 0.14 -10.05
C GLY A 93 -2.45 -1.34 -10.38
N VAL A 94 -1.71 -2.14 -9.61
CA VAL A 94 -1.68 -3.61 -9.75
C VAL A 94 -3.07 -4.22 -9.48
N PHE A 95 -3.76 -3.76 -8.43
CA PHE A 95 -5.13 -4.23 -8.16
C PHE A 95 -6.09 -3.95 -9.31
N LEU A 96 -6.08 -2.73 -9.86
CA LEU A 96 -6.94 -2.34 -10.98
C LEU A 96 -6.61 -3.15 -12.23
N TYR A 97 -5.31 -3.33 -12.52
CA TYR A 97 -4.86 -4.13 -13.65
C TYR A 97 -5.37 -5.57 -13.57
N LEU A 98 -5.19 -6.24 -12.42
CA LEU A 98 -5.65 -7.62 -12.24
C LEU A 98 -7.17 -7.73 -12.31
N THR A 99 -7.89 -6.77 -11.72
CA THR A 99 -9.36 -6.74 -11.76
C THR A 99 -9.88 -6.55 -13.20
N TRP A 100 -9.21 -5.70 -13.98
CA TRP A 100 -9.55 -5.49 -15.38
C TRP A 100 -9.27 -6.72 -16.23
N GLN A 101 -8.13 -7.39 -16.00
CA GLN A 101 -7.79 -8.64 -16.68
C GLN A 101 -8.82 -9.73 -16.39
N GLU A 102 -9.20 -9.95 -15.13
CA GLU A 102 -10.22 -10.92 -14.73
C GLU A 102 -11.56 -10.65 -15.44
N LYS A 103 -11.95 -9.38 -15.60
CA LYS A 103 -13.17 -9.02 -16.30
C LYS A 103 -13.09 -9.39 -17.79
N LYS A 104 -11.97 -9.07 -18.44
CA LYS A 104 -11.77 -9.38 -19.87
C LYS A 104 -11.82 -10.89 -20.15
N ASP A 105 -11.21 -11.68 -19.28
CA ASP A 105 -11.17 -13.13 -19.44
C ASP A 105 -12.58 -13.75 -19.29
N ASN A 106 -13.39 -13.24 -18.36
CA ASN A 106 -14.79 -13.66 -18.18
C ASN A 106 -15.72 -13.25 -19.32
N GLU A 107 -15.42 -12.17 -20.05
CA GLU A 107 -16.21 -11.73 -21.23
C GLU A 107 -15.85 -12.52 -22.51
N SER A 108 -14.71 -13.23 -22.51
CA SER A 108 -14.22 -14.01 -23.66
C SER A 108 -14.64 -15.49 -23.65
N LEU A 109 -15.33 -15.92 -22.59
CA LEU A 109 -15.85 -17.29 -22.37
C LEU A 109 -17.37 -17.33 -22.54
#